data_AF-A0A5R2N258-F1
#
_entry.id   AF-A0A5R2N258-F1
#
_cell.length_a   1.000
_cell.length_b   1.000
_cell.length_c   1.000
_cell.angle_alpha   90.00
_cell.angle_beta   90.00
_cell.angle_gamma   90.00
#
_symmetry.space_group_name_H-M   'P 1'
#
loop_
_entity.id
_entity.type
_entity.pdbx_description
1 polymer ?
#
loop_
_entity_poly.entity_id
_entity_poly.type
_entity_poly.pdbx_seq_one_letter_code
_entity_poly.pdbx_strand_id
1 'polypeptide(L)' 'LEDDAAVANYLLNEGRVASVPGVAYGLSPYFRISTATSEEVLTEAIARINAAVAQVE' A
#
# COMPACT_ATOMS: atom_id res chain seq x y z
N LEU A 1 -9.60 -0.99 -9.21
CA LEU A 1 -8.79 0.10 -8.61
C LEU A 1 -8.39 1.04 -9.74
N GLU A 2 -8.73 2.34 -9.64
CA GLU A 2 -8.65 3.26 -10.80
C GLU A 2 -7.36 4.11 -10.82
N ASP A 3 -6.85 4.51 -9.66
CA ASP A 3 -5.63 5.32 -9.52
C ASP A 3 -4.83 4.97 -8.25
N ASP A 4 -3.70 5.65 -8.04
CA ASP A 4 -2.82 5.43 -6.89
C ASP A 4 -3.47 5.79 -5.54
N ALA A 5 -4.39 6.76 -5.52
CA ALA A 5 -5.19 7.10 -4.35
C ALA A 5 -6.17 5.98 -4.00
N ALA A 6 -6.84 5.38 -4.99
CA ALA A 6 -7.69 4.22 -4.80
C ALA A 6 -6.89 3.01 -4.30
N VAL A 7 -5.70 2.77 -4.85
CA VAL A 7 -4.79 1.71 -4.37
C VAL A 7 -4.38 1.95 -2.92
N ALA A 8 -3.93 3.17 -2.57
CA ALA A 8 -3.53 3.49 -1.20
C ALA A 8 -4.69 3.35 -0.19
N ASN A 9 -5.89 3.80 -0.56
CA ASN A 9 -7.09 3.62 0.26
C ASN A 9 -7.50 2.15 0.40
N TYR A 10 -7.38 1.35 -0.66
CA TYR A 10 -7.66 -0.08 -0.61
C TYR A 10 -6.69 -0.81 0.33
N LEU A 11 -5.38 -0.53 0.22
CA LEU A 11 -4.37 -1.09 1.13
C LEU A 11 -4.62 -0.70 2.59
N LEU A 12 -5.11 0.52 2.85
CA LEU A 12 -5.46 0.95 4.20
C LEU A 12 -6.66 0.19 4.76
N ASN A 13 -7.75 0.10 3.99
CA ASN A 13 -9.02 -0.44 4.46
C ASN A 13 -9.04 -1.97 4.50
N GLU A 14 -8.61 -2.62 3.41
CA GLU A 14 -8.62 -4.08 3.27
C GLU A 14 -7.29 -4.69 3.73
N GLY A 15 -6.17 -4.15 3.24
CA GLY A 15 -4.82 -4.63 3.59
C GLY A 15 -4.36 -4.23 5.00
N ARG A 16 -5.04 -3.30 5.68
CA ARG A 16 -4.62 -2.75 6.99
C ARG A 16 -3.17 -2.22 6.97
N VAL A 17 -2.75 -1.65 5.84
CA VAL A 17 -1.43 -1.04 5.62
C VAL A 17 -1.60 0.38 5.08
N ALA A 18 -1.17 1.36 5.87
CA ALA A 18 -1.16 2.76 5.44
C ALA A 18 0.02 3.02 4.50
N SER A 19 -0.24 3.71 3.39
CA SER A 19 0.77 4.17 2.43
C SER A 19 0.44 5.59 1.94
N VAL A 20 1.34 6.20 1.18
CA VAL A 20 1.11 7.54 0.61
C VAL A 20 0.96 7.41 -0.92
N PRO A 21 -0.14 7.88 -1.53
CA PRO A 21 -0.31 7.80 -2.98
C PRO A 21 0.71 8.70 -3.70
N GLY A 22 1.16 8.26 -4.88
CA GLY A 22 2.21 8.93 -5.66
C GLY A 22 1.81 10.29 -6.19
N VAL A 23 0.52 10.54 -6.39
CA VAL A 23 -0.02 11.88 -6.71
C VAL A 23 0.42 12.96 -5.72
N ALA A 24 0.64 12.62 -4.43
CA ALA A 24 1.16 13.56 -3.43
C ALA A 24 2.61 14.02 -3.72
N TYR A 25 3.32 13.29 -4.58
CA TYR A 25 4.68 13.59 -5.04
C TYR A 25 4.76 13.93 -6.53
N GLY A 26 3.64 13.99 -7.25
CA GLY A 26 3.64 14.13 -8.72
C GLY A 26 4.19 12.88 -9.44
N LEU A 27 4.16 11.71 -8.79
CA LEU A 27 4.71 10.45 -9.27
C LEU A 27 3.62 9.37 -9.43
N SER A 28 2.44 9.75 -9.90
CA SER A 28 1.43 8.77 -10.28
C SER A 28 1.96 7.88 -11.43
N PRO A 29 1.71 6.56 -11.44
CA PRO A 29 0.78 5.77 -10.61
C PRO A 29 1.45 4.99 -9.46
N TYR A 30 2.54 5.48 -8.89
CA TYR A 30 3.24 4.81 -7.79
C TYR A 30 2.60 5.12 -6.42
N PHE A 31 3.01 4.42 -5.37
CA PHE A 31 2.75 4.79 -3.99
C PHE A 31 3.98 4.53 -3.14
N ARG A 32 4.09 5.19 -1.99
CA ARG A 32 5.26 5.13 -1.10
C ARG A 32 4.95 4.35 0.18
N ILE A 33 5.84 3.43 0.53
CA ILE A 33 5.89 2.75 1.82
C ILE A 33 7.08 3.30 2.63
N SER A 34 6.90 3.52 3.94
CA SER A 34 8.00 3.80 4.85
C SER A 34 8.68 2.49 5.26
N THR A 35 9.99 2.39 5.08
CA THR A 35 10.79 1.24 5.53
C THR A 35 11.48 1.48 6.88
N ALA A 36 11.30 2.65 7.49
CA ALA A 36 11.92 3.02 8.76
C ALA A 36 11.13 2.49 9.97
N THR A 37 11.06 1.17 10.11
CA THR A 37 10.44 0.45 11.23
C THR A 37 11.12 -0.93 11.39
N SER A 38 10.62 -1.81 12.26
CA SER A 38 11.24 -3.11 12.49
C SER A 38 11.01 -4.09 11.33
N GLU A 39 11.90 -5.07 11.18
CA GLU A 39 11.81 -6.10 10.14
C GLU A 39 10.52 -6.92 10.27
N GLU A 40 10.07 -7.18 11.51
CA GLU A 40 8.83 -7.90 11.78
C GLU A 40 7.62 -7.12 11.26
N VAL A 41 7.57 -5.81 11.49
CA VAL A 41 6.48 -4.94 11.00
C VAL A 41 6.49 -4.88 9.47
N LEU A 42 7.66 -4.78 8.85
CA LEU A 42 7.78 -4.77 7.40
C LEU A 42 7.34 -6.10 6.78
N THR A 43 7.76 -7.22 7.36
CA THR A 43 7.40 -8.57 6.90
C THR A 43 5.88 -8.76 6.94
N GLU A 44 5.24 -8.39 8.05
CA GLU A 44 3.79 -8.45 8.20
C GLU A 44 3.07 -7.53 7.20
N ALA A 45 3.56 -6.29 7.01
CA ALA A 45 2.97 -5.36 6.07
C ALA A 45 3.02 -5.88 4.62
N ILE A 46 4.15 -6.46 4.20
CA ILE A 46 4.28 -7.07 2.86
C ILE A 46 3.38 -8.29 2.70
N ALA A 47 3.27 -9.14 3.72
CA ALA A 47 2.35 -10.29 3.71
C ALA A 47 0.89 -9.85 3.55
N ARG A 48 0.48 -8.80 4.27
CA ARG A 48 -0.87 -8.22 4.14
C ARG A 48 -1.13 -7.60 2.77
N ILE A 49 -0.16 -6.86 2.23
CA ILE A 49 -0.26 -6.30 0.88
C ILE A 49 -0.46 -7.43 -0.13
N ASN A 50 0.33 -8.50 -0.05
CA ASN A 50 0.20 -9.66 -0.94
C ASN A 50 -1.21 -10.28 -0.84
N ALA A 51 -1.67 -10.55 0.38
CA ALA A 51 -3.00 -11.13 0.60
C ALA A 51 -4.13 -10.24 0.05
N ALA A 52 -4.06 -8.92 0.25
CA ALA A 52 -5.06 -7.98 -0.27
C ALA A 52 -5.03 -7.91 -1.80
N VAL A 53 -3.85 -7.79 -2.41
CA VAL A 53 -3.71 -7.75 -3.88
C VAL A 53 -4.22 -9.04 -4.52
N ALA A 54 -4.06 -10.19 -3.88
CA ALA A 54 -4.59 -11.46 -4.37
C ALA A 54 -6.14 -11.53 -4.40
N GLN A 55 -6.84 -10.59 -3.75
CA GLN A 55 -8.31 -10.48 -3.80
C GLN A 55 -8.80 -9.47 -4.85
N VAL A 56 -7.90 -8.82 -5.60
CA VAL A 56 -8.26 -7.86 -6.64
C VAL A 56 -8.54 -8.64 -7.93
N GLU A 57 -9.76 -8.48 -8.47
CA GLU A 57 -10.19 -9.04 -9.77
C GLU A 57 -9.70 -8.21 -10.97
#